data_AF-A0A950FBV8-F1
#
_entry.id   AF-A0A950FBV8-F1
#
_cell.length_a   1.000
_cell.length_b   1.000
_cell.length_c   1.000
_cell.angle_alpha   90.00
_cell.angle_beta   90.00
_cell.angle_gamma   90.00
#
_symmetry.space_group_name_H-M   'P 1'
#
loop_
_entity.id
_entity.type
_entity.pdbx_description
1 polymer ?
#
loop_
_entity_poly.entity_id
_entity_poly.type
_entity_poly.pdbx_seq_one_letter_code
_entity_poly.pdbx_strand_id
1 'polypeptide(L)'
;MSIRTLLVATTIAAIAMLSNPVVPKAAAEDQTPEQRHLLIEGAHLWSIYCNQCHNARPGSQFSPAQWDAITMHMKTLSNMPAKDMRAIKAFLKLH
;
A
#
# COMPACT_ATOMS: atom_id res chain seq x y z
N MET A 1 30.64 -30.19 -31.15
CA MET A 1 29.78 -29.32 -30.31
C MET A 1 30.30 -27.90 -30.45
N SER A 2 29.57 -27.03 -31.16
CA SER A 2 30.11 -25.74 -31.64
C SER A 2 29.86 -24.63 -30.62
N ILE A 3 30.82 -23.71 -30.47
CA ILE A 3 30.81 -22.56 -29.55
C ILE A 3 29.50 -21.74 -29.65
N ARG A 4 28.85 -21.77 -30.82
CA ARG A 4 27.55 -21.13 -31.07
C ARG A 4 26.39 -21.72 -30.26
N THR A 5 26.42 -23.01 -29.96
CA THR A 5 25.36 -23.69 -29.18
C THR A 5 25.46 -23.35 -27.68
N LEU A 6 26.67 -23.06 -27.18
CA LEU A 6 26.92 -22.63 -25.80
C LEU A 6 26.49 -21.18 -25.54
N LEU A 7 26.63 -20.28 -26.52
CA LEU A 7 26.24 -18.87 -26.39
C LEU A 7 24.73 -18.63 -26.40
N VAL A 8 23.96 -19.45 -27.12
CA VAL A 8 22.49 -19.32 -27.16
C VAL A 8 21.83 -19.85 -25.87
N ALA A 9 22.43 -20.87 -25.24
CA ALA A 9 21.92 -21.44 -23.99
C ALA A 9 22.13 -20.51 -22.78
N THR A 10 23.21 -19.71 -22.77
CA THR A 10 23.49 -18.78 -21.66
C THR A 10 22.63 -17.51 -21.70
N THR A 11 22.17 -17.07 -22.88
CA THR A 11 21.29 -15.90 -22.99
C THR A 11 19.85 -16.17 -22.54
N ILE A 12 19.36 -17.42 -22.64
CA ILE A 12 18.00 -17.77 -22.23
C ILE A 12 17.88 -17.87 -20.70
N ALA A 13 18.95 -18.29 -20.01
CA ALA A 13 18.96 -18.42 -18.55
C ALA A 13 18.98 -17.07 -17.80
N ALA A 14 19.51 -16.00 -18.41
CA ALA A 14 19.63 -14.69 -17.76
C ALA A 14 18.30 -13.90 -17.71
N ILE A 15 17.36 -14.17 -18.63
CA ILE A 15 16.08 -13.44 -18.71
C ILE A 15 15.06 -13.98 -17.69
N ALA A 16 15.19 -15.23 -17.24
CA ALA A 16 14.27 -15.84 -16.27
C ALA A 16 14.45 -15.33 -14.82
N MET A 17 15.54 -14.61 -14.52
CA MET A 17 15.87 -14.18 -13.15
C MET A 17 15.43 -12.74 -12.81
N LEU A 18 14.84 -12.00 -13.77
CA LEU A 18 14.51 -10.56 -13.59
C LEU A 18 13.01 -10.27 -13.39
N SER A 19 12.15 -11.29 -13.36
CA SER A 19 10.70 -11.08 -13.46
C SER A 19 9.91 -11.75 -12.33
N ASN A 20 10.33 -11.57 -11.09
CA ASN A 20 9.39 -11.77 -9.98
C ASN A 20 9.50 -10.59 -9.02
N PRO A 21 8.70 -9.51 -9.19
CA PRO A 21 8.36 -8.74 -8.03
C PRO A 21 7.58 -9.71 -7.14
N VAL A 22 8.22 -10.16 -6.06
CA VAL A 22 7.48 -10.65 -4.89
C VAL A 22 6.65 -9.45 -4.46
N VAL A 23 5.46 -9.33 -5.03
CA VAL A 23 4.42 -8.47 -4.50
C VAL A 23 3.99 -9.18 -3.22
N PRO A 24 4.29 -8.63 -2.03
CA PRO A 24 3.86 -9.28 -0.80
C PRO A 24 2.34 -9.24 -0.77
N LYS A 25 1.71 -10.35 -1.14
CA LYS A 25 0.27 -10.59 -1.02
C LYS A 25 -0.17 -10.76 0.45
N ALA A 26 0.79 -10.72 1.38
CA ALA A 26 0.65 -11.13 2.78
C ALA A 26 0.36 -9.98 3.76
N ALA A 27 -0.40 -8.95 3.39
CA ALA A 27 -0.79 -7.88 4.32
C ALA A 27 -2.15 -8.14 5.03
N ALA A 28 -2.96 -9.08 4.52
CA ALA A 28 -4.32 -9.34 5.01
C ALA A 28 -4.46 -10.55 5.93
N GLU A 29 -3.55 -11.54 5.88
CA GLU A 29 -3.71 -12.82 6.58
C GLU A 29 -3.11 -12.88 8.01
N ASP A 30 -2.23 -11.94 8.38
CA ASP A 30 -1.56 -11.92 9.71
C ASP A 30 -1.95 -10.70 10.57
N GLN A 31 -3.20 -10.24 10.46
CA GLN A 31 -3.66 -9.09 11.23
C GLN A 31 -4.30 -9.49 12.57
N THR A 32 -3.91 -8.80 13.65
CA THR A 32 -4.59 -8.92 14.95
C THR A 32 -6.05 -8.45 14.85
N PRO A 33 -6.93 -8.87 15.77
CA PRO A 33 -8.31 -8.37 15.82
C PRO A 33 -8.38 -6.83 15.84
N GLU A 34 -7.47 -6.17 16.55
CA GLU A 34 -7.40 -4.71 16.65
C GLU A 34 -6.98 -4.08 15.32
N GLN A 35 -6.01 -4.65 14.62
CA GLN A 35 -5.59 -4.18 13.29
C GLN A 35 -6.73 -4.31 12.29
N ARG A 36 -7.41 -5.47 12.28
CA ARG A 36 -8.59 -5.70 11.43
C ARG A 36 -9.70 -4.70 11.72
N HIS A 37 -9.96 -4.42 12.99
CA HIS A 37 -10.94 -3.40 13.40
C HIS A 37 -10.56 -2.02 12.86
N LEU A 38 -9.30 -1.62 12.98
CA LEU A 38 -8.83 -0.34 12.44
C LEU A 38 -8.95 -0.25 10.91
N LEU A 39 -8.72 -1.34 10.18
CA LEU A 39 -8.90 -1.35 8.74
C LEU A 39 -10.36 -1.15 8.33
N ILE A 40 -11.27 -1.88 8.96
CA ILE A 40 -12.72 -1.80 8.68
C ILE A 40 -13.23 -0.39 9.00
N GLU A 41 -12.90 0.11 10.19
CA GLU A 41 -13.28 1.45 10.62
C GLU A 41 -12.65 2.51 9.70
N GLY A 42 -11.37 2.33 9.34
CA GLY A 42 -10.64 3.25 8.47
C GLY A 42 -11.26 3.34 7.08
N ALA A 43 -11.68 2.22 6.50
CA ALA A 43 -12.37 2.19 5.20
C ALA A 43 -13.70 2.96 5.24
N HIS A 44 -14.48 2.79 6.31
CA HIS A 44 -15.73 3.53 6.51
C HIS A 44 -15.47 5.03 6.65
N LEU A 45 -14.59 5.42 7.57
CA LEU A 45 -14.26 6.83 7.84
C LEU A 45 -13.58 7.54 6.65
N TRP A 46 -12.80 6.83 5.85
CA TRP A 46 -12.17 7.38 4.64
C TRP A 46 -13.23 7.90 3.66
N SER A 47 -14.35 7.17 3.50
CA SER A 47 -15.45 7.60 2.63
C SER A 47 -16.14 8.88 3.12
N ILE A 48 -16.18 9.09 4.44
CA ILE A 48 -16.84 10.22 5.10
C ILE A 48 -15.96 11.47 5.06
N TYR A 49 -14.69 11.33 5.47
CA TYR A 49 -13.82 12.49 5.68
C TYR A 49 -12.98 12.87 4.45
N CYS A 50 -12.48 11.89 3.70
CA CYS A 50 -11.43 12.16 2.70
C CYS A 50 -11.96 12.77 1.40
N ASN A 51 -13.28 12.82 1.20
CA ASN A 51 -13.95 13.48 0.08
C ASN A 51 -14.48 14.89 0.39
N GLN A 52 -14.25 15.41 1.60
CA GLN A 52 -14.85 16.69 2.03
C GLN A 52 -14.23 17.91 1.33
N CYS A 53 -12.95 17.84 0.95
CA CYS A 53 -12.23 18.96 0.35
C CYS A 53 -11.79 18.71 -1.10
N HIS A 54 -11.52 17.46 -1.46
CA HIS A 54 -11.13 17.03 -2.79
C HIS A 54 -11.46 15.54 -2.95
N ASN A 55 -11.36 15.00 -4.16
CA ASN A 55 -11.54 13.56 -4.37
C ASN A 55 -10.55 12.75 -3.53
N ALA A 56 -11.07 11.79 -2.78
CA ALA A 56 -10.27 10.93 -1.93
C ALA A 56 -9.26 10.14 -2.77
N ARG A 57 -8.03 10.12 -2.30
CA ARG A 57 -6.93 9.41 -2.98
C ARG A 57 -6.91 7.95 -2.53
N PRO A 58 -6.73 6.98 -3.45
CA PRO A 58 -6.60 5.58 -3.09
C PRO A 58 -5.31 5.35 -2.29
N GLY A 59 -5.32 4.37 -1.38
CA GLY A 59 -4.14 4.06 -0.54
C GLY A 59 -2.87 3.78 -1.35
N SER A 60 -3.01 3.14 -2.51
CA SER A 60 -1.89 2.81 -3.41
C SER A 60 -1.21 4.01 -4.08
N GLN A 61 -1.74 5.23 -3.94
CA GLN A 61 -1.17 6.42 -4.58
C GLN A 61 0.14 6.90 -3.94
N PHE A 62 0.31 6.65 -2.64
CA PHE A 62 1.47 7.12 -1.88
C PHE A 62 2.04 6.00 -1.03
N SER A 63 3.34 6.06 -0.75
CA SER A 63 4.00 5.09 0.12
C SER A 63 3.48 5.20 1.56
N PRO A 64 3.62 4.14 2.37
CA PRO A 64 3.19 4.18 3.77
C PRO A 64 3.81 5.33 4.58
N ALA A 65 5.05 5.74 4.26
CA ALA A 65 5.74 6.85 4.90
C ALA A 65 5.20 8.22 4.43
N GLN A 66 4.86 8.36 3.14
CA GLN A 66 4.22 9.58 2.63
C GLN A 66 2.84 9.79 3.28
N TRP A 67 2.09 8.70 3.51
CA TRP A 67 0.82 8.77 4.21
C TRP A 67 0.94 9.29 5.65
N ASP A 68 2.05 9.03 6.36
CA ASP A 68 2.25 9.60 7.70
C ASP A 68 2.27 11.14 7.66
N ALA A 69 2.91 11.75 6.65
CA ALA A 69 2.94 13.20 6.48
C ALA A 69 1.60 13.76 5.97
N ILE A 70 0.99 13.11 4.96
CA ILE A 70 -0.26 13.56 4.35
C ILE A 70 -1.41 13.54 5.36
N THR A 71 -1.55 12.45 6.12
CA THR A 71 -2.62 12.32 7.11
C THR A 71 -2.48 13.32 8.26
N MET A 72 -1.26 13.71 8.64
CA MET A 72 -1.02 14.79 9.61
C MET A 72 -1.57 16.14 9.11
N HIS A 73 -1.35 16.46 7.84
CA HIS A 73 -1.90 17.67 7.22
C HIS A 73 -3.44 17.63 7.16
N MET A 74 -4.02 16.54 6.64
CA MET A 74 -5.46 16.39 6.48
C MET A 74 -6.21 16.47 7.82
N LYS A 75 -5.68 15.83 8.87
CA LYS A 75 -6.28 15.83 10.21
C LYS A 75 -6.46 17.25 10.75
N THR A 76 -5.45 18.10 10.53
CA THR A 76 -5.44 19.49 11.00
C THR A 76 -6.51 20.30 10.28
N LEU A 77 -6.66 20.12 8.96
CA LEU A 77 -7.65 20.86 8.17
C LEU A 77 -9.09 20.46 8.48
N SER A 78 -9.35 19.18 8.70
CA SER A 78 -10.71 18.69 8.96
C SER A 78 -11.09 18.70 10.45
N ASN A 79 -10.23 19.21 11.34
CA ASN A 79 -10.39 19.14 12.80
C ASN A 79 -10.77 17.73 13.30
N MET A 80 -10.19 16.69 12.69
CA MET A 80 -10.63 15.32 12.91
C MET A 80 -10.10 14.75 14.24
N PRO A 81 -10.92 13.98 14.99
CA PRO A 81 -10.45 13.25 16.15
C PRO A 81 -9.23 12.37 15.84
N ALA A 82 -8.26 12.33 16.75
CA ALA A 82 -7.04 11.56 16.53
C ALA A 82 -7.29 10.06 16.35
N LYS A 83 -8.37 9.52 16.96
CA LYS A 83 -8.75 8.11 16.82
C LYS A 83 -9.20 7.76 15.40
N ASP A 84 -9.99 8.63 14.79
CA ASP A 84 -10.52 8.48 13.44
C ASP A 84 -9.37 8.52 12.42
N MET A 85 -8.46 9.49 12.58
CA MET A 85 -7.30 9.57 11.69
C MET A 85 -6.36 8.36 11.82
N ARG A 86 -6.24 7.76 13.01
CA ARG A 86 -5.45 6.52 13.16
C ARG A 86 -6.04 5.36 12.36
N ALA A 87 -7.37 5.20 12.37
CA ALA A 87 -8.05 4.17 11.59
C ALA A 87 -7.88 4.41 10.08
N ILE A 88 -8.14 5.64 9.61
CA ILE A 88 -7.94 6.02 8.21
C ILE A 88 -6.50 5.77 7.77
N LYS A 89 -5.52 6.14 8.58
CA LYS A 89 -4.10 5.93 8.26
C LYS A 89 -3.74 4.44 8.19
N ALA A 90 -4.27 3.61 9.07
CA ALA A 90 -4.06 2.17 9.01
C ALA A 90 -4.61 1.58 7.69
N PHE A 91 -5.82 2.01 7.30
CA PHE A 91 -6.43 1.64 6.04
C PHE A 91 -5.60 2.07 4.82
N LEU A 92 -5.15 3.33 4.77
CA LEU A 92 -4.38 3.87 3.65
C LEU A 92 -3.01 3.20 3.46
N LYS A 93 -2.37 2.76 4.56
CA LYS A 93 -1.04 2.13 4.54
C LYS A 93 -1.07 0.63 4.23
N LEU A 94 -2.25 0.03 4.08
CA LEU A 94 -2.39 -1.39 3.72
C LEU A 94 -2.09 -1.66 2.24
N HIS A 95 -2.26 -0.64 1.39
CA HIS A 95 -2.18 -0.72 -0.08
C HIS A 95 -0.83 -0.20 -0.61
#